data_AF-J9DVN1-F1
#
_entry.id   AF-J9DVN1-F1
#
_cell.length_a   1.000
_cell.length_b   1.000
_cell.length_c   1.000
_cell.angle_alpha   90.00
_cell.angle_beta   90.00
_cell.angle_gamma   90.00
#
_symmetry.space_group_name_H-M   'P 1'
#
loop_
_entity.id
_entity.type
_entity.pdbx_description
1 polymer ?
#
loop_
_entity_poly.entity_id
_entity_poly.type
_entity_poly.pdbx_seq_one_letter_code
_entity_poly.pdbx_strand_id
1 'polypeptide(L)'
;SSNAALSKFTELTADDVWKQARSEILNAFPHTLATLCDVWTQLRKGEPNLPIGNATIIRQLILDLLSPIVQHHQQSFLSSLALVWMTRSSLTSQKQLTTRAESDQSSFDYSPAQLDIADLLLSIKILPFENLVSTVAEALKEGAWKIVKSGAALDKNWLQQSAFPTELALLEMLHGCVRATSSAALYNCWPSLQALFVESPVMSLPPKAVFIQFM
;
A
#
# COMPACT_ATOMS: atom_id res chain seq x y z
N SER A 1 -10.27 -49.23 -5.29
CA SER A 1 -10.63 -47.80 -5.11
C SER A 1 -9.93 -47.07 -3.95
N SER A 2 -8.93 -47.64 -3.24
CA SER A 2 -8.35 -46.98 -2.05
C SER A 2 -7.26 -45.94 -2.31
N ASN A 3 -6.60 -45.94 -3.48
CA ASN A 3 -5.51 -44.98 -3.78
C ASN A 3 -6.00 -43.57 -4.16
N ALA A 4 -7.23 -43.42 -4.63
CA ALA A 4 -7.80 -42.12 -5.02
C ALA A 4 -8.22 -41.26 -3.82
N ALA A 5 -8.56 -41.89 -2.69
CA ALA A 5 -8.92 -41.18 -1.46
C ALA A 5 -7.67 -40.71 -0.70
N LEU A 6 -6.61 -41.53 -0.67
CA LEU A 6 -5.35 -41.18 -0.02
C LEU A 6 -4.65 -40.03 -0.75
N SER A 7 -4.57 -40.07 -2.09
CA SER A 7 -4.00 -38.99 -2.91
C SER A 7 -4.74 -37.67 -2.71
N LYS A 8 -6.09 -37.67 -2.72
CA LYS A 8 -6.88 -36.48 -2.39
C LYS A 8 -6.62 -35.95 -0.98
N PHE A 9 -6.43 -36.82 0.00
CA PHE A 9 -6.13 -36.39 1.38
C PHE A 9 -4.75 -35.75 1.50
N THR A 10 -3.74 -36.29 0.81
CA THR A 10 -2.39 -35.72 0.78
C THR A 10 -2.33 -34.41 -0.03
N GLU A 11 -3.14 -34.28 -1.07
CA GLU A 11 -3.29 -33.05 -1.85
C GLU A 11 -3.97 -31.95 -1.04
N LEU A 12 -5.01 -32.28 -0.25
CA LEU A 12 -5.68 -31.34 0.64
C LEU A 12 -4.75 -30.81 1.74
N THR A 13 -3.96 -31.70 2.36
CA THR A 13 -2.98 -31.28 3.38
C THR A 13 -1.84 -30.46 2.79
N ALA A 14 -1.39 -30.79 1.57
CA ALA A 14 -0.40 -29.97 0.88
C ALA A 14 -0.95 -28.59 0.52
N ASP A 15 -2.18 -28.50 -0.01
CA ASP A 15 -2.83 -27.23 -0.35
C ASP A 15 -3.02 -26.32 0.87
N ASP A 16 -3.40 -26.90 2.01
CA ASP A 16 -3.51 -26.15 3.27
C ASP A 16 -2.14 -25.67 3.79
N VAL A 17 -1.09 -26.49 3.65
CA VAL A 17 0.29 -26.08 3.97
C VAL A 17 0.77 -24.93 3.08
N TRP A 18 0.49 -24.99 1.77
CA TRP A 18 0.86 -23.91 0.84
C TRP A 18 0.10 -22.61 1.11
N LYS A 19 -1.19 -22.68 1.44
CA LYS A 19 -1.98 -21.51 1.86
C LYS A 19 -1.43 -20.90 3.15
N GLN A 20 -1.07 -21.73 4.12
CA GLN A 20 -0.50 -21.28 5.38
C GLN A 20 0.86 -20.59 5.17
N ALA A 21 1.77 -21.22 4.42
CA ALA A 21 3.07 -20.63 4.09
C ALA A 21 2.92 -19.29 3.34
N ARG A 22 1.97 -19.21 2.39
CA ARG A 22 1.65 -17.96 1.69
C ARG A 22 1.15 -16.88 2.65
N SER A 23 0.27 -17.24 3.58
CA SER A 23 -0.24 -16.31 4.61
C SER A 23 0.89 -15.78 5.49
N GLU A 24 1.80 -16.65 5.95
CA GLU A 24 2.96 -16.26 6.75
C GLU A 24 3.90 -15.31 6.01
N ILE A 25 4.20 -15.59 4.73
CA ILE A 25 5.02 -14.72 3.90
C ILE A 25 4.35 -13.34 3.74
N LEU A 26 3.04 -13.29 3.46
CA LEU A 26 2.31 -12.02 3.32
C LEU A 26 2.24 -11.25 4.63
N ASN A 27 2.18 -11.92 5.79
CA ASN A 27 2.22 -11.27 7.09
C ASN A 27 3.60 -10.70 7.43
N ALA A 28 4.68 -11.37 7.01
CA ALA A 28 6.05 -10.87 7.16
C ALA A 28 6.42 -9.82 6.09
N PHE A 29 5.66 -9.75 5.01
CA PHE A 29 5.96 -8.93 3.83
C PHE A 29 6.18 -7.44 4.11
N PRO A 30 5.44 -6.76 5.01
CA PRO A 30 5.72 -5.36 5.34
C PRO A 30 7.16 -5.11 5.82
N HIS A 31 7.75 -6.05 6.56
CA HIS A 31 9.13 -5.92 7.05
C HIS A 31 10.16 -6.08 5.93
N THR A 32 9.95 -7.06 5.05
CA THR A 32 10.76 -7.24 3.84
C THR A 32 10.66 -6.01 2.95
N LEU A 33 9.45 -5.50 2.75
CA LEU A 33 9.19 -4.34 1.91
C LEU A 33 9.80 -3.06 2.50
N ALA A 34 9.79 -2.90 3.82
CA ALA A 34 10.50 -1.79 4.49
C ALA A 34 11.99 -1.81 4.17
N THR A 35 12.63 -2.98 4.25
CA THR A 35 14.04 -3.15 3.90
C THR A 35 14.31 -2.82 2.43
N LEU A 36 13.44 -3.29 1.52
CA LEU A 36 13.55 -2.99 0.10
C LEU A 36 13.41 -1.48 -0.19
N CYS A 37 12.49 -0.80 0.50
CA CYS A 37 12.34 0.66 0.41
C CYS A 37 13.60 1.38 0.91
N ASP A 38 14.20 0.91 2.01
CA ASP A 38 15.45 1.49 2.52
C ASP A 38 16.59 1.34 1.51
N VAL A 39 16.73 0.17 0.89
CA VAL A 39 17.71 -0.05 -0.19
C VAL A 39 17.43 0.89 -1.36
N TRP A 40 16.17 0.99 -1.81
CA TRP A 40 15.76 1.89 -2.90
C TRP A 40 16.14 3.35 -2.63
N THR A 41 15.85 3.85 -1.42
CA THR A 41 16.21 5.19 -0.98
C THR A 41 17.71 5.42 -0.98
N GLN A 42 18.50 4.44 -0.52
CA GLN A 42 19.96 4.58 -0.50
C GLN A 42 20.56 4.66 -1.91
N LEU A 43 20.04 3.87 -2.85
CA LEU A 43 20.52 3.88 -4.25
C LEU A 43 20.27 5.20 -4.97
N ARG A 44 19.31 6.01 -4.51
CA ARG A 44 19.08 7.35 -5.05
C ARG A 44 20.14 8.35 -4.58
N LYS A 45 20.72 8.14 -3.40
CA LYS A 45 21.72 9.04 -2.80
C LYS A 45 23.12 8.88 -3.40
N GLY A 46 23.35 7.81 -4.16
CA GLY A 46 24.63 7.53 -4.83
C GLY A 46 24.85 6.05 -5.07
N GLU A 47 26.02 5.71 -5.59
CA GLU A 47 26.41 4.32 -5.77
C GLU A 47 26.63 3.61 -4.42
N PRO A 48 26.36 2.29 -4.33
CA PRO A 48 26.69 1.52 -3.15
C PRO A 48 28.20 1.63 -2.87
N ASN A 49 28.58 1.97 -1.64
CA ASN A 49 29.98 1.96 -1.19
C ASN A 49 30.58 0.53 -1.12
N LEU A 50 29.80 -0.49 -1.44
CA LEU A 50 30.14 -1.91 -1.38
C LEU A 50 30.10 -2.50 -2.79
N PRO A 51 30.94 -3.49 -3.12
CA PRO A 51 31.00 -4.13 -4.44
C PRO A 51 29.82 -5.09 -4.67
N ILE A 52 28.62 -4.70 -4.27
CA ILE A 52 27.37 -5.48 -4.31
C ILE A 52 26.68 -5.36 -5.69
N GLY A 53 27.17 -4.47 -6.55
CA GLY A 53 26.68 -4.27 -7.91
C GLY A 53 26.51 -2.80 -8.24
N ASN A 54 26.02 -2.50 -9.44
CA ASN A 54 25.69 -1.14 -9.83
C ASN A 54 24.26 -0.79 -9.39
N ALA A 55 24.00 0.50 -9.13
CA ALA A 55 22.71 0.95 -8.61
C ALA A 55 21.53 0.60 -9.54
N THR A 56 21.75 0.63 -10.86
CA THR A 56 20.75 0.30 -11.87
C THR A 56 20.32 -1.17 -11.81
N ILE A 57 21.26 -2.11 -11.67
CA ILE A 57 21.02 -3.54 -11.55
C ILE A 57 20.26 -3.82 -10.27
N ILE A 58 20.67 -3.21 -9.14
CA ILE A 58 19.97 -3.45 -7.87
C ILE A 58 18.53 -2.92 -7.94
N ARG A 59 18.30 -1.74 -8.54
CA ARG A 59 16.93 -1.25 -8.80
C ARG A 59 16.13 -2.22 -9.65
N GLN A 60 16.72 -2.76 -10.73
CA GLN A 60 16.05 -3.74 -11.58
C GLN A 60 15.69 -5.02 -10.81
N LEU A 61 16.61 -5.55 -9.99
CA LEU A 61 16.35 -6.72 -9.16
C LEU A 61 15.23 -6.51 -8.14
N ILE A 62 15.15 -5.32 -7.54
CA ILE A 62 14.03 -4.95 -6.66
C ILE A 62 12.72 -4.99 -7.45
N LEU A 63 12.68 -4.40 -8.64
CA LEU A 63 11.48 -4.38 -9.48
C LEU A 63 11.10 -5.79 -9.95
N ASP A 64 12.07 -6.62 -10.35
CA ASP A 64 11.84 -8.01 -10.77
C ASP A 64 11.29 -8.87 -9.62
N LEU A 65 11.78 -8.64 -8.40
CA LEU A 65 11.29 -9.31 -7.20
C LEU A 65 9.85 -8.88 -6.85
N LEU A 66 9.54 -7.59 -6.94
CA LEU A 66 8.24 -7.05 -6.57
C LEU A 66 7.16 -7.31 -7.63
N SER A 67 7.54 -7.35 -8.91
CA SER A 67 6.60 -7.51 -10.04
C SER A 67 5.63 -8.68 -9.92
N PRO A 68 6.04 -9.93 -9.62
CA PRO A 68 5.09 -11.05 -9.49
C PRO A 68 4.16 -10.89 -8.27
N ILE A 69 4.66 -10.31 -7.18
CA ILE A 69 3.85 -10.04 -5.97
C ILE A 69 2.78 -9.00 -6.32
N VAL A 70 3.17 -7.93 -7.00
CA VAL A 70 2.23 -6.91 -7.47
C VAL A 70 1.24 -7.52 -8.44
N GLN A 71 1.67 -8.34 -9.40
CA GLN A 71 0.77 -8.95 -10.38
C GLN A 71 -0.31 -9.84 -9.74
N HIS A 72 0.03 -10.61 -8.71
CA HIS A 72 -0.88 -11.61 -8.13
C HIS A 72 -1.53 -11.19 -6.81
N HIS A 73 -0.94 -10.23 -6.08
CA HIS A 73 -1.31 -9.86 -4.72
C HIS A 73 -1.34 -8.34 -4.52
N GLN A 74 -1.86 -7.58 -5.49
CA GLN A 74 -1.91 -6.10 -5.47
C GLN A 74 -2.41 -5.53 -4.14
N GLN A 75 -3.53 -6.05 -3.61
CA GLN A 75 -4.13 -5.54 -2.38
C GLN A 75 -3.22 -5.74 -1.16
N SER A 76 -2.63 -6.93 -1.01
CA SER A 76 -1.68 -7.23 0.06
C SER A 76 -0.40 -6.41 -0.07
N PHE A 77 0.07 -6.20 -1.30
CA PHE A 77 1.22 -5.35 -1.60
C PHE A 77 0.97 -3.89 -1.19
N LEU A 78 -0.11 -3.28 -1.65
CA LEU A 78 -0.44 -1.89 -1.33
C LEU A 78 -0.72 -1.69 0.16
N SER A 79 -1.41 -2.63 0.80
CA SER A 79 -1.65 -2.58 2.25
C SER A 79 -0.33 -2.63 3.04
N SER A 80 0.59 -3.50 2.62
CA SER A 80 1.92 -3.60 3.24
C SER A 80 2.74 -2.34 3.00
N LEU A 81 2.69 -1.78 1.78
CA LEU A 81 3.40 -0.54 1.45
C LEU A 81 2.82 0.67 2.19
N ALA A 82 1.51 0.71 2.43
CA ALA A 82 0.85 1.71 3.26
C ALA A 82 1.33 1.65 4.72
N LEU A 83 1.55 0.45 5.27
CA LEU A 83 2.17 0.29 6.59
C LEU A 83 3.59 0.87 6.59
N VAL A 84 4.41 0.56 5.58
CA VAL A 84 5.76 1.12 5.45
C VAL A 84 5.71 2.65 5.34
N TRP A 85 4.82 3.20 4.51
CA TRP A 85 4.61 4.64 4.35
C TRP A 85 4.39 5.35 5.68
N MET A 86 3.51 4.81 6.54
CA MET A 86 3.24 5.39 7.86
C MET A 86 4.49 5.45 8.74
N THR A 87 5.31 4.39 8.73
CA THR A 87 6.56 4.35 9.53
C THR A 87 7.64 5.32 9.04
N ARG A 88 7.55 5.79 7.80
CA ARG A 88 8.50 6.74 7.19
C ARG A 88 8.03 8.19 7.26
N SER A 89 6.80 8.43 7.75
CA SER A 89 6.35 9.76 8.13
C SER A 89 7.13 10.24 9.36
N SER A 90 7.35 11.54 9.52
CA SER A 90 8.07 12.11 10.68
C SER A 90 7.36 11.91 12.03
N LEU A 91 6.21 11.23 12.04
CA LEU A 91 5.29 11.08 13.16
C LEU A 91 5.21 9.59 13.53
N THR A 92 6.30 9.04 14.06
CA THR A 92 6.46 7.59 14.30
C THR A 92 5.78 7.09 15.57
N SER A 93 5.21 7.97 16.40
CA SER A 93 4.51 7.58 17.62
C SER A 93 3.04 7.27 17.36
N GLN A 94 2.54 6.12 17.84
CA GLN A 94 1.11 5.76 17.76
C GLN A 94 0.17 6.85 18.29
N LYS A 95 0.57 7.54 19.37
CA LYS A 95 -0.16 8.67 19.95
C LYS A 95 -0.20 9.91 19.04
N GLN A 96 0.77 10.03 18.12
CA GLN A 96 0.82 11.07 17.09
C GLN A 96 0.03 10.69 15.85
N LEU A 97 -0.09 9.40 15.52
CA LEU A 97 -0.97 8.91 14.45
C LEU A 97 -2.45 9.11 14.78
N THR A 98 -2.86 8.90 16.04
CA THR A 98 -4.24 9.17 16.49
C THR A 98 -4.55 10.65 16.54
N THR A 99 -3.65 11.48 17.10
CA THR A 99 -3.81 12.95 17.06
C THR A 99 -3.72 13.51 15.64
N ARG A 100 -3.03 12.83 14.71
CA ARG A 100 -3.08 13.13 13.27
C ARG A 100 -4.41 12.75 12.66
N ALA A 101 -5.15 11.76 13.12
CA ALA A 101 -6.52 11.54 12.61
C ALA A 101 -7.48 12.65 13.07
N GLU A 102 -7.18 13.29 14.20
CA GLU A 102 -8.05 14.25 14.90
C GLU A 102 -7.71 15.75 14.65
N SER A 103 -6.48 16.09 14.24
CA SER A 103 -6.09 17.51 14.06
C SER A 103 -6.57 18.09 12.73
N ASP A 104 -7.20 19.26 12.67
CA ASP A 104 -7.69 19.84 11.39
C ASP A 104 -6.57 20.35 10.43
N GLN A 105 -5.29 20.13 10.74
CA GLN A 105 -4.17 20.49 9.84
C GLN A 105 -3.72 19.28 9.01
N SER A 106 -3.88 19.38 7.69
CA SER A 106 -3.22 18.52 6.71
C SER A 106 -1.80 19.04 6.48
N SER A 107 -0.82 18.15 6.57
CA SER A 107 0.52 18.41 6.04
C SER A 107 0.69 17.52 4.81
N PHE A 108 0.83 18.16 3.65
CA PHE A 108 1.16 17.52 2.37
C PHE A 108 2.68 17.47 2.15
N ASP A 109 3.44 17.63 3.23
CA ASP A 109 4.89 17.57 3.25
C ASP A 109 5.30 16.13 3.58
N TYR A 110 5.65 15.41 2.53
CA TYR A 110 6.13 14.04 2.66
C TYR A 110 7.63 14.03 2.89
N SER A 111 8.09 13.13 3.76
CA SER A 111 9.52 12.91 3.96
C SER A 111 10.18 12.43 2.65
N PRO A 112 11.50 12.63 2.48
CA PRO A 112 12.20 12.09 1.31
C PRO A 112 11.97 10.59 1.11
N ALA A 113 11.94 9.81 2.21
CA ALA A 113 11.67 8.38 2.19
C ALA A 113 10.23 8.04 1.72
N GLN A 114 9.23 8.87 2.02
CA GLN A 114 7.88 8.71 1.48
C GLN A 114 7.86 8.98 -0.04
N LEU A 115 8.56 10.02 -0.49
CA LEU A 115 8.71 10.28 -1.93
C LEU A 115 9.53 9.20 -2.65
N ASP A 116 10.48 8.56 -1.97
CA ASP A 116 11.16 7.34 -2.42
C ASP A 116 10.20 6.19 -2.68
N ILE A 117 9.24 5.97 -1.78
CA ILE A 117 8.21 4.94 -1.93
C ILE A 117 7.32 5.22 -3.14
N ALA A 118 6.91 6.48 -3.36
CA ALA A 118 6.10 6.85 -4.52
C ALA A 118 6.84 6.61 -5.85
N ASP A 119 8.13 6.96 -5.92
CA ASP A 119 8.99 6.69 -7.08
C ASP A 119 9.17 5.18 -7.34
N LEU A 120 9.36 4.38 -6.28
CA LEU A 120 9.40 2.92 -6.38
C LEU A 120 8.10 2.40 -6.99
N LEU A 121 6.96 2.86 -6.48
CA LEU A 121 5.64 2.42 -6.93
C LEU A 121 5.40 2.75 -8.41
N LEU A 122 5.74 3.97 -8.84
CA LEU A 122 5.64 4.40 -10.24
C LEU A 122 6.64 3.68 -11.16
N SER A 123 7.73 3.13 -10.62
CA SER A 123 8.72 2.36 -11.38
C SER A 123 8.28 0.92 -11.69
N ILE A 124 7.21 0.43 -11.05
CA ILE A 124 6.68 -0.93 -11.26
C ILE A 124 5.79 -0.95 -12.51
N LYS A 125 6.35 -1.37 -13.65
CA LYS A 125 5.67 -1.33 -14.95
C LYS A 125 4.40 -2.19 -15.05
N ILE A 126 4.31 -3.27 -14.29
CA ILE A 126 3.13 -4.16 -14.29
C ILE A 126 1.92 -3.56 -13.58
N LEU A 127 2.12 -2.45 -12.84
CA LEU A 127 1.07 -1.69 -12.18
C LEU A 127 1.04 -0.26 -12.76
N PRO A 128 0.40 -0.06 -13.93
CA PRO A 128 0.27 1.28 -14.48
C PRO A 128 -0.52 2.18 -13.52
N PHE A 129 -0.27 3.49 -13.60
CA PHE A 129 -0.84 4.46 -12.65
C PHE A 129 -2.37 4.41 -12.57
N GLU A 130 -3.05 4.21 -13.70
CA GLU A 130 -4.50 4.05 -13.73
C GLU A 130 -4.97 2.82 -12.91
N ASN A 131 -4.29 1.68 -13.05
CA ASN A 131 -4.60 0.49 -12.26
C ASN A 131 -4.32 0.73 -10.78
N LEU A 132 -3.25 1.45 -10.44
CA LEU A 132 -2.98 1.83 -9.06
C LEU A 132 -4.17 2.61 -8.45
N VAL A 133 -4.70 3.62 -9.16
CA VAL A 133 -5.85 4.41 -8.70
C VAL A 133 -7.06 3.50 -8.44
N SER A 134 -7.38 2.62 -9.38
CA SER A 134 -8.51 1.69 -9.25
C SER A 134 -8.32 0.70 -8.09
N THR A 135 -7.12 0.16 -7.92
CA THR A 135 -6.82 -0.78 -6.81
C THR A 135 -6.93 -0.08 -5.45
N VAL A 136 -6.49 1.18 -5.34
CA VAL A 136 -6.70 1.99 -4.12
C VAL A 136 -8.19 2.25 -3.88
N ALA A 137 -8.96 2.57 -4.92
CA ALA A 137 -10.41 2.77 -4.78
C ALA A 137 -11.11 1.53 -4.20
N GLU A 138 -10.80 0.35 -4.73
CA GLU A 138 -11.36 -0.92 -4.24
C GLU A 138 -10.90 -1.24 -2.81
N ALA A 139 -9.66 -0.91 -2.45
CA ALA A 139 -9.16 -1.08 -1.08
C ALA A 139 -9.97 -0.24 -0.07
N LEU A 140 -10.30 1.00 -0.44
CA LEU A 140 -11.11 1.90 0.41
C LEU A 140 -12.55 1.41 0.55
N LYS A 141 -13.15 0.89 -0.55
CA LYS A 141 -14.49 0.29 -0.52
C LYS A 141 -14.52 -0.94 0.41
N GLU A 142 -13.53 -1.83 0.31
CA GLU A 142 -13.44 -3.03 1.15
C GLU A 142 -13.27 -2.66 2.64
N GLY A 143 -12.43 -1.65 2.94
CA GLY A 143 -12.24 -1.12 4.28
C GLY A 143 -13.55 -0.63 4.89
N ALA A 144 -14.32 0.19 4.17
CA ALA A 144 -15.60 0.71 4.65
C ALA A 144 -16.67 -0.38 4.86
N TRP A 145 -16.71 -1.42 4.02
CA TRP A 145 -17.65 -2.53 4.22
C TRP A 145 -17.38 -3.31 5.51
N LYS A 146 -16.11 -3.43 5.93
CA LYS A 146 -15.75 -4.03 7.22
C LYS A 146 -16.28 -3.19 8.39
N ILE A 147 -16.28 -1.86 8.27
CA ILE A 147 -16.82 -0.92 9.27
C ILE A 147 -18.35 -1.07 9.40
N VAL A 148 -19.06 -1.05 8.27
CA VAL A 148 -20.53 -1.13 8.23
C VAL A 148 -21.03 -2.47 8.79
N LYS A 149 -20.36 -3.59 8.46
CA LYS A 149 -20.73 -4.92 9.00
C LYS A 149 -20.43 -5.09 10.48
N SER A 150 -19.41 -4.40 11.01
CA SER A 150 -19.02 -4.52 12.43
C SER A 150 -19.88 -3.68 13.37
N GLY A 151 -20.86 -2.90 12.85
CA GLY A 151 -21.69 -2.01 13.68
C GLY A 151 -20.92 -0.88 14.39
N ALA A 152 -19.62 -0.74 14.12
CA ALA A 152 -18.70 0.15 14.83
C ALA A 152 -18.82 1.63 14.38
N ALA A 153 -19.72 1.92 13.44
CA ALA A 153 -19.93 3.27 12.89
C ALA A 153 -20.41 4.32 13.92
N LEU A 154 -20.79 3.90 15.13
CA LEU A 154 -21.29 4.79 16.19
C LEU A 154 -20.29 5.07 17.32
N ASP A 155 -19.18 4.32 17.41
CA ASP A 155 -18.22 4.52 18.49
C ASP A 155 -17.03 5.35 17.98
N LYS A 156 -16.82 6.52 18.59
CA LYS A 156 -15.68 7.42 18.32
C LYS A 156 -14.32 6.75 18.55
N ASN A 157 -14.33 5.54 19.14
CA ASN A 157 -13.19 4.69 19.36
C ASN A 157 -12.83 3.76 18.18
N TRP A 158 -13.48 3.83 17.00
CA TRP A 158 -13.12 2.97 15.86
C TRP A 158 -11.66 3.17 15.40
N LEU A 159 -11.14 4.40 15.46
CA LEU A 159 -9.72 4.71 15.21
C LEU A 159 -8.76 4.04 16.22
N GLN A 160 -9.25 3.64 17.40
CA GLN A 160 -8.48 2.91 18.40
C GLN A 160 -8.61 1.39 18.26
N GLN A 161 -9.66 0.89 17.61
CA GLN A 161 -9.92 -0.56 17.45
C GLN A 161 -9.33 -1.13 16.15
N SER A 162 -9.17 -0.32 15.11
CA SER A 162 -8.31 -0.65 13.96
C SER A 162 -6.88 -0.28 14.32
N ALA A 163 -6.01 -1.28 14.52
CA ALA A 163 -4.64 -1.03 15.00
C ALA A 163 -3.86 -0.04 14.14
N PHE A 164 -4.18 0.12 12.84
CA PHE A 164 -3.65 1.15 11.95
C PHE A 164 -4.62 1.38 10.76
N PRO A 165 -5.31 2.53 10.64
CA PRO A 165 -6.12 2.81 9.45
C PRO A 165 -5.19 3.03 8.24
N THR A 166 -5.04 2.02 7.39
CA THR A 166 -4.20 2.05 6.20
C THR A 166 -4.81 2.87 5.08
N GLU A 167 -6.10 3.17 5.15
CA GLU A 167 -6.86 3.93 4.15
C GLU A 167 -6.26 5.32 3.93
N LEU A 168 -5.94 6.04 5.02
CA LEU A 168 -5.30 7.36 4.94
C LEU A 168 -3.91 7.27 4.31
N ALA A 169 -3.12 6.25 4.68
CA ALA A 169 -1.79 6.06 4.14
C ALA A 169 -1.79 5.69 2.65
N LEU A 170 -2.75 4.88 2.20
CA LEU A 170 -2.97 4.56 0.78
C LEU A 170 -3.26 5.83 -0.03
N LEU A 171 -4.13 6.67 0.52
CA LEU A 171 -4.53 7.93 -0.07
C LEU A 171 -3.38 8.95 -0.15
N GLU A 172 -2.57 9.06 0.91
CA GLU A 172 -1.37 9.91 0.90
C GLU A 172 -0.30 9.42 -0.07
N MET A 173 -0.10 8.10 -0.13
CA MET A 173 0.81 7.48 -1.08
C MET A 173 0.35 7.72 -2.52
N LEU A 174 -0.96 7.61 -2.78
CA LEU A 174 -1.53 7.94 -4.09
C LEU A 174 -1.29 9.40 -4.45
N HIS A 175 -1.50 10.33 -3.53
CA HIS A 175 -1.20 11.74 -3.75
C HIS A 175 0.31 11.97 -4.00
N GLY A 176 1.20 11.28 -3.27
CA GLY A 176 2.63 11.27 -3.57
C GLY A 176 2.94 10.83 -5.00
N CYS A 177 2.22 9.83 -5.52
CA CYS A 177 2.34 9.37 -6.91
C CYS A 177 1.78 10.39 -7.90
N VAL A 178 0.64 11.02 -7.61
CA VAL A 178 0.06 12.11 -8.43
C VAL A 178 1.09 13.23 -8.61
N ARG A 179 1.73 13.67 -7.52
CA ARG A 179 2.76 14.73 -7.54
C ARG A 179 3.99 14.40 -8.38
N ALA A 180 4.33 13.11 -8.49
CA ALA A 180 5.47 12.63 -9.27
C ALA A 180 5.11 12.25 -10.73
N THR A 181 3.81 12.26 -11.07
CA THR A 181 3.32 11.87 -12.40
C THR A 181 3.22 13.09 -13.32
N SER A 182 3.59 12.92 -14.61
CA SER A 182 3.47 14.00 -15.60
C SER A 182 2.01 14.39 -15.86
N SER A 183 1.77 15.66 -16.21
CA SER A 183 0.40 16.16 -16.50
C SER A 183 -0.31 15.39 -17.62
N ALA A 184 0.42 14.90 -18.63
CA ALA A 184 -0.15 14.10 -19.70
C ALA A 184 -0.67 12.74 -19.22
N ALA A 185 0.08 12.07 -18.34
CA ALA A 185 -0.36 10.81 -17.74
C ALA A 185 -1.54 11.02 -16.76
N LEU A 186 -1.54 12.14 -16.02
CA LEU A 186 -2.65 12.52 -15.15
C LEU A 186 -3.95 12.75 -15.92
N TYR A 187 -3.87 13.40 -17.09
CA TYR A 187 -5.04 13.60 -17.95
C TYR A 187 -5.67 12.26 -18.37
N ASN A 188 -4.83 11.29 -18.76
CA ASN A 188 -5.29 9.99 -19.21
C ASN A 188 -5.97 9.17 -18.10
N CYS A 189 -5.50 9.27 -16.86
CA CYS A 189 -6.09 8.55 -15.72
C CYS A 189 -7.14 9.38 -14.94
N TRP A 190 -7.50 10.57 -15.42
CA TRP A 190 -8.48 11.44 -14.78
C TRP A 190 -9.84 10.76 -14.53
N PRO A 191 -10.40 9.96 -15.47
CA PRO A 191 -11.66 9.26 -15.21
C PRO A 191 -11.58 8.33 -13.98
N SER A 192 -10.48 7.62 -13.80
CA SER A 192 -10.26 6.72 -12.66
C SER A 192 -10.10 7.49 -11.34
N LEU A 193 -9.42 8.65 -11.38
CA LEU A 193 -9.35 9.58 -10.24
C LEU A 193 -10.73 10.14 -9.88
N GLN A 194 -11.52 10.53 -10.89
CA GLN A 194 -12.88 11.00 -10.69
C GLN A 194 -13.77 9.90 -10.08
N ALA A 195 -13.67 8.67 -10.58
CA ALA A 195 -14.41 7.53 -10.02
C ALA A 195 -14.03 7.28 -8.55
N LEU A 196 -12.74 7.34 -8.21
CA LEU A 196 -12.27 7.27 -6.83
C LEU A 196 -12.96 8.33 -5.95
N PHE A 197 -13.07 9.59 -6.42
CA PHE A 197 -13.69 10.66 -5.64
C PHE A 197 -15.21 10.54 -5.47
N VAL A 198 -15.89 9.94 -6.44
CA VAL A 198 -17.35 9.81 -6.45
C VAL A 198 -17.81 8.54 -5.73
N GLU A 199 -17.09 7.44 -5.94
CA GLU A 199 -17.52 6.11 -5.50
C GLU A 199 -16.87 5.64 -4.20
N SER A 200 -15.75 6.24 -3.80
CA SER A 200 -15.14 5.90 -2.52
C SER A 200 -16.03 6.40 -1.37
N PRO A 201 -16.15 5.66 -0.27
CA PRO A 201 -16.89 6.09 0.93
C PRO A 201 -16.12 7.16 1.70
N VAL A 202 -15.67 8.20 0.99
CA VAL A 202 -14.83 9.31 1.48
C VAL A 202 -15.47 9.99 2.69
N MET A 203 -16.80 10.04 2.75
CA MET A 203 -17.58 10.61 3.87
C MET A 203 -17.49 9.81 5.18
N SER A 204 -17.01 8.56 5.13
CA SER A 204 -16.76 7.71 6.32
C SER A 204 -15.29 7.70 6.75
N LEU A 205 -14.40 8.25 5.92
CA LEU A 205 -12.99 8.39 6.25
C LEU A 205 -12.81 9.65 7.12
N PRO A 206 -11.74 9.74 7.95
CA PRO A 206 -11.47 10.94 8.72
C PRO A 206 -11.44 12.19 7.81
N PRO A 207 -11.78 13.39 8.33
CA PRO A 207 -11.88 14.64 7.54
C PRO A 207 -10.70 14.92 6.60
N LYS A 208 -9.51 14.38 6.91
CA LYS A 208 -8.28 14.48 6.10
C LYS A 208 -8.32 13.71 4.78
N ALA A 209 -9.04 12.59 4.72
CA ALA A 209 -9.22 11.80 3.50
C ALA A 209 -10.19 12.48 2.52
N VAL A 210 -11.07 13.37 3.02
CA VAL A 210 -11.97 14.21 2.23
C VAL A 210 -11.19 15.23 1.40
N PHE A 211 -10.02 15.68 1.88
CA PHE A 211 -9.23 16.74 1.26
C PHE A 211 -8.40 16.33 0.03
N ILE A 212 -8.51 15.10 -0.45
CA ILE A 212 -7.87 14.67 -1.71
C ILE A 212 -8.72 15.05 -2.92
N GLN A 213 -9.93 15.58 -2.71
CA GLN A 213 -10.78 16.10 -3.78
C GLN A 213 -10.25 17.36 -4.50
N PHE A 214 -9.11 17.97 -4.13
CA PHE A 214 -8.91 19.40 -4.45
C PHE A 214 -7.58 19.96 -4.98
N MET A 215 -6.47 19.24 -5.18
CA MET A 215 -5.25 19.90 -5.70
C MET A 215 -4.54 19.12 -6.79
#